data_AF-A0A2H6NCI0-F1
#
_entry.id   AF-A0A2H6NCI0-F1
#
_cell.length_a   1.000
_cell.length_b   1.000
_cell.length_c   1.000
_cell.angle_alpha   90.00
_cell.angle_beta   90.00
_cell.angle_gamma   90.00
#
_symmetry.space_group_name_H-M   'P 1'
#
loop_
_entity.id
_entity.type
_entity.pdbx_description
1 polymer ?
#
loop_
_entity_poly.entity_id
_entity_poly.type
_entity_poly.pdbx_seq_one_letter_code
_entity_poly.pdbx_strand_id
1 'polypeptide(L)'
;YMGRGGWGPRGRALEVDCLSPWRLLSGRDMRGYPVVPGWKGPKRRSFSSAEDVDSFMKQPGNETADVVLKKLDEQYQKYKFMELNLAQKKRRLKSQIPEIKQTLEILKHMQKKKESTDLMETRFLLADNVYCKASVPPTDKVCLWLGANVMLEYDIDEAQALLEKNLSTATKNLESLEEDLDFLRDQFTTTEVNMARVYNWDVKRRNKDDPPKNMA
;
A
#
# COMPACT_ATOMS: atom_id res chain seq x y z
N TYR A 1 33.63 14.61 -38.30
CA TYR A 1 34.17 13.26 -38.03
C TYR A 1 33.36 12.63 -36.91
N MET A 2 32.96 11.38 -37.12
CA MET A 2 32.05 10.62 -36.25
C MET A 2 32.64 10.35 -34.87
N GLY A 3 31.76 10.24 -33.87
CA GLY A 3 32.10 9.70 -32.56
C GLY A 3 30.85 9.21 -31.85
N ARG A 4 30.24 8.14 -32.36
CA ARG A 4 29.24 7.36 -31.62
C ARG A 4 29.95 6.70 -30.43
N GLY A 5 29.84 7.29 -29.25
CA GLY A 5 30.23 6.65 -27.99
C GLY A 5 29.12 5.70 -27.55
N GLY A 6 29.32 4.40 -27.77
CA GLY A 6 28.43 3.35 -27.29
C GLY A 6 28.39 3.33 -25.76
N TRP A 7 27.19 3.46 -25.21
CA TRP A 7 26.94 3.29 -23.79
C TRP A 7 26.89 1.78 -23.48
N GLY A 8 28.02 1.24 -23.01
CA GLY A 8 28.13 -0.07 -22.38
C GLY A 8 27.55 -0.07 -20.96
N PRO A 9 27.36 -1.25 -20.34
CA PRO A 9 26.29 -1.47 -19.38
C PRO A 9 26.57 -0.90 -17.99
N ARG A 10 25.64 -0.04 -17.54
CA ARG A 10 25.16 0.16 -16.16
C ARG A 10 26.22 0.15 -15.06
N GLY A 11 26.95 1.26 -14.93
CA GLY A 11 27.48 1.72 -13.64
C GLY A 11 26.36 2.44 -12.89
N ARG A 12 25.99 1.95 -11.71
CA ARG A 12 24.96 2.55 -10.86
C ARG A 12 25.48 3.84 -10.24
N ALA A 13 25.31 4.96 -10.94
CA ALA A 13 25.17 6.25 -10.28
C ALA A 13 24.09 6.10 -9.22
N LEU A 14 24.38 6.47 -7.96
CA LEU A 14 23.51 6.39 -6.77
C LEU A 14 22.04 6.17 -7.16
N GLU A 15 21.69 4.91 -7.36
CA GLU A 15 20.35 4.51 -7.77
C GLU A 15 19.55 4.50 -6.47
N VAL A 16 19.20 5.70 -6.03
CA VAL A 16 17.94 5.88 -5.31
C VAL A 16 16.90 5.48 -6.34
N ASP A 17 16.57 4.20 -6.32
CA ASP A 17 15.48 3.60 -7.04
C ASP A 17 14.20 4.17 -6.41
N CYS A 18 13.97 5.46 -6.66
CA CYS A 18 12.74 6.18 -6.43
C CYS A 18 11.73 5.64 -7.44
N LEU A 19 11.39 4.38 -7.26
CA LEU A 19 10.17 3.71 -7.69
C LEU A 19 9.78 4.01 -9.13
N SER A 20 10.16 3.10 -10.00
CA SER A 20 9.37 2.86 -11.20
C SER A 20 7.89 2.64 -10.84
N PRO A 21 6.92 3.20 -11.58
CA PRO A 21 6.98 4.39 -12.43
C PRO A 21 5.76 5.33 -12.27
N TRP A 22 5.96 6.59 -12.65
CA TRP A 22 4.94 7.57 -13.06
C TRP A 22 3.97 7.05 -14.14
N ARG A 23 3.03 6.19 -13.74
CA ARG A 23 1.87 5.82 -14.55
C ARG A 23 0.63 6.19 -13.75
N LEU A 24 0.15 7.43 -13.93
CA LEU A 24 -1.26 7.89 -13.86
C LEU A 24 -1.34 9.42 -13.59
N LEU A 25 -0.69 10.24 -14.43
CA LEU A 25 -1.04 11.67 -14.59
C LEU A 25 -1.73 11.92 -15.95
N SER A 26 -2.61 11.01 -16.36
CA SER A 26 -3.57 11.25 -17.44
C SER A 26 -4.88 10.49 -17.16
N GLY A 27 -5.80 11.17 -16.48
CA GLY A 27 -7.24 10.97 -16.69
C GLY A 27 -7.85 9.59 -16.41
N ARG A 28 -7.41 8.84 -15.39
CA ARG A 28 -8.19 7.74 -14.79
C ARG A 28 -7.98 7.72 -13.27
N ASP A 29 -9.08 7.68 -12.54
CA ASP A 29 -9.17 7.44 -11.10
C ASP A 29 -8.19 6.31 -10.69
N MET A 30 -7.17 6.66 -9.89
CA MET A 30 -6.08 5.79 -9.41
C MET A 30 -6.55 4.72 -8.39
N ARG A 31 -7.84 4.42 -8.31
CA ARG A 31 -8.36 3.32 -7.50
C ARG A 31 -8.49 2.07 -8.35
N GLY A 32 -7.36 1.47 -8.75
CA GLY A 32 -7.31 0.11 -9.33
C GLY A 32 -7.81 -1.00 -8.39
N TYR A 33 -8.70 -0.67 -7.46
CA TYR A 33 -9.57 -1.58 -6.75
C TYR A 33 -10.84 -1.76 -7.61
N PRO A 34 -11.41 -2.97 -7.71
CA PRO A 34 -12.79 -3.07 -8.13
C PRO A 34 -13.60 -2.15 -7.21
N VAL A 35 -14.16 -1.07 -7.77
CA VAL A 35 -15.09 -0.19 -7.06
C VAL A 35 -16.28 -1.07 -6.74
N VAL A 36 -16.32 -1.61 -5.52
CA VAL A 36 -17.54 -2.19 -4.96
C VAL A 36 -18.58 -1.06 -4.97
N PRO A 37 -19.63 -1.12 -5.81
CA PRO A 37 -20.60 -0.04 -5.90
C PRO A 37 -21.24 0.18 -4.52
N GLY A 38 -21.06 1.37 -3.94
CA GLY A 38 -21.61 1.73 -2.62
C GLY A 38 -20.59 1.92 -1.49
N TRP A 39 -19.29 1.69 -1.72
CA TRP A 39 -18.25 1.89 -0.70
C TRP A 39 -17.88 3.38 -0.56
N LYS A 40 -18.51 4.07 0.39
CA LYS A 40 -18.05 5.36 0.92
C LYS A 40 -17.07 5.04 2.04
N GLY A 41 -15.88 5.66 2.03
CA GLY A 41 -14.80 5.49 3.04
C GLY A 41 -15.26 5.64 4.51
N PRO A 42 -14.33 5.53 5.47
CA PRO A 42 -14.61 4.99 6.80
C PRO A 42 -15.63 5.85 7.55
N LYS A 43 -16.86 5.36 7.57
CA LYS A 43 -17.85 5.79 8.55
C LYS A 43 -17.57 4.92 9.76
N ARG A 44 -16.98 5.49 10.82
CA ARG A 44 -16.99 4.88 12.16
C ARG A 44 -18.45 4.69 12.55
N ARG A 45 -19.05 3.58 12.14
CA ARG A 45 -20.25 3.07 12.78
C ARG A 45 -19.77 1.99 13.71
N SER A 46 -19.62 2.39 14.95
CA SER A 46 -19.93 1.52 16.08
C SER A 46 -21.15 0.68 15.71
N PHE A 47 -20.92 -0.63 15.65
CA PHE A 47 -21.87 -1.67 16.02
C PHE A 47 -23.35 -1.26 15.90
N SER A 48 -23.96 -1.49 14.74
CA SER A 48 -25.38 -1.81 14.75
C SER A 48 -25.45 -3.32 14.88
N SER A 49 -25.72 -3.76 16.11
CA SER A 49 -26.23 -5.08 16.40
C SER A 49 -27.24 -5.46 15.30
N ALA A 50 -26.94 -6.50 14.52
CA ALA A 50 -27.97 -7.12 13.69
C ALA A 50 -28.86 -7.89 14.67
N GLU A 51 -29.76 -7.16 15.29
CA GLU A 51 -30.87 -7.67 16.06
C GLU A 51 -31.66 -8.61 15.13
N ASP A 52 -31.73 -9.87 15.56
CA ASP A 52 -32.34 -11.02 14.90
C ASP A 52 -31.81 -11.41 13.51
N VAL A 53 -30.96 -12.44 13.51
CA VAL A 53 -30.67 -13.31 12.34
C VAL A 53 -31.98 -13.75 11.67
N ASP A 54 -33.05 -13.93 12.44
CA ASP A 54 -34.38 -14.29 11.95
C ASP A 54 -34.99 -13.21 11.03
N SER A 55 -34.82 -11.93 11.38
CA SER A 55 -35.23 -10.79 10.54
C SER A 55 -34.39 -10.66 9.28
N PHE A 56 -33.10 -11.02 9.36
CA PHE A 56 -32.20 -11.06 8.21
C PHE A 56 -32.53 -12.20 7.24
N MET A 57 -32.90 -13.37 7.76
CA MET A 57 -33.33 -14.53 6.95
C MET A 57 -34.70 -14.30 6.29
N LYS A 58 -35.57 -13.45 6.86
CA LYS A 58 -36.86 -13.05 6.28
C LYS A 58 -36.76 -12.09 5.09
N GLN A 59 -35.57 -11.58 4.75
CA GLN A 59 -35.40 -10.69 3.61
C GLN A 59 -35.52 -11.43 2.27
N PRO A 60 -36.15 -10.83 1.24
CA PRO A 60 -36.27 -11.44 -0.08
C PRO A 60 -34.88 -11.69 -0.67
N GLY A 61 -34.56 -12.96 -0.99
CA GLY A 61 -33.26 -13.39 -1.49
C GLY A 61 -32.38 -14.18 -0.51
N ASN A 62 -32.85 -14.44 0.72
CA ASN A 62 -32.22 -15.29 1.74
C ASN A 62 -33.03 -16.58 2.00
N GLU A 63 -33.49 -17.23 0.93
CA GLU A 63 -34.46 -18.33 0.96
C GLU A 63 -33.94 -19.60 1.67
N THR A 64 -32.62 -19.82 1.69
CA THR A 64 -32.01 -20.99 2.35
C THR A 64 -30.71 -20.60 3.04
N ALA A 65 -30.43 -21.22 4.18
CA ALA A 65 -29.19 -21.00 4.93
C ALA A 65 -27.94 -21.27 4.07
N ASP A 66 -27.95 -22.29 3.21
CA ASP A 66 -26.85 -22.58 2.29
C ASP A 66 -26.53 -21.43 1.33
N VAL A 67 -27.55 -20.73 0.82
CA VAL A 67 -27.36 -19.58 -0.07
C VAL A 67 -26.72 -18.42 0.68
N VAL A 68 -27.14 -18.18 1.92
CA VAL A 68 -26.59 -17.12 2.77
C VAL A 68 -25.16 -17.45 3.20
N LEU A 69 -24.88 -18.69 3.59
CA LEU A 69 -23.54 -19.15 3.93
C LEU A 69 -22.58 -19.03 2.73
N LYS A 70 -23.03 -19.39 1.52
CA LYS A 70 -22.25 -19.22 0.30
C LYS A 70 -21.94 -17.74 0.02
N LYS A 71 -22.92 -16.85 0.17
CA LYS A 71 -22.72 -15.39 0.01
C LYS A 71 -21.71 -14.85 1.04
N LEU A 72 -21.79 -15.30 2.30
CA LEU A 72 -20.86 -14.89 3.36
C LEU A 72 -19.44 -15.40 3.11
N ASP A 73 -19.28 -16.64 2.63
CA ASP A 73 -17.97 -17.19 2.24
C ASP A 73 -17.39 -16.42 1.05
N GLU A 74 -18.18 -16.10 0.02
CA GLU A 74 -17.74 -15.24 -1.09
C GLU A 74 -17.29 -13.85 -0.62
N GLN A 75 -17.96 -13.26 0.37
CA GLN A 75 -17.54 -12.00 0.98
C GLN A 75 -16.23 -12.16 1.77
N TYR A 76 -16.10 -13.24 2.53
CA TYR A 76 -14.88 -13.57 3.27
C TYR A 76 -13.66 -13.70 2.35
N GLN A 77 -13.80 -14.42 1.23
CA GLN A 77 -12.73 -14.56 0.24
C GLN A 77 -12.33 -13.20 -0.38
N LYS A 78 -13.29 -12.31 -0.62
CA LYS A 78 -13.01 -10.96 -1.13
C LYS A 78 -12.22 -10.13 -0.12
N TYR A 79 -12.59 -10.17 1.16
CA TYR A 79 -11.83 -9.49 2.22
C TYR A 79 -10.42 -10.05 2.33
N LYS A 80 -10.24 -11.37 2.26
CA LYS A 80 -8.94 -12.05 2.25
C LYS A 80 -8.04 -11.61 1.11
N PHE A 81 -8.60 -11.52 -0.08
CA PHE A 81 -7.86 -11.02 -1.24
C PHE A 81 -7.49 -9.53 -1.06
N MET A 82 -8.40 -8.72 -0.53
CA MET A 82 -8.14 -7.30 -0.29
C MET A 82 -7.04 -7.09 0.75
N GLU A 83 -7.07 -7.82 1.87
CA GLU A 83 -6.06 -7.77 2.93
C GLU A 83 -4.67 -8.07 2.37
N LEU A 84 -4.53 -9.13 1.57
CA LEU A 84 -3.25 -9.49 0.96
C LEU A 84 -2.68 -8.35 0.11
N ASN A 85 -3.52 -7.70 -0.70
CA ASN A 85 -3.11 -6.58 -1.53
C ASN A 85 -2.68 -5.35 -0.71
N LEU A 86 -3.45 -5.01 0.33
CA LEU A 86 -3.13 -3.88 1.22
C LEU A 86 -1.86 -4.15 2.03
N ALA A 87 -1.67 -5.37 2.52
CA ALA A 87 -0.48 -5.79 3.25
C ALA A 87 0.79 -5.69 2.39
N GLN A 88 0.70 -6.10 1.11
CA GLN A 88 1.81 -5.93 0.16
C GLN A 88 2.15 -4.45 -0.09
N LYS A 89 1.14 -3.59 -0.25
CA LYS A 89 1.34 -2.14 -0.41
C LYS A 89 1.99 -1.51 0.82
N LYS A 90 1.50 -1.87 2.01
CA LYS A 90 2.07 -1.45 3.30
C LYS A 90 3.54 -1.83 3.41
N ARG A 91 3.91 -3.06 3.02
CA ARG A 91 5.32 -3.51 3.05
C ARG A 91 6.21 -2.66 2.15
N ARG A 92 5.76 -2.29 0.94
CA ARG A 92 6.50 -1.42 0.01
C ARG A 92 6.67 -0.02 0.59
N LEU A 93 5.62 0.58 1.12
CA LEU A 93 5.73 1.92 1.74
C LEU A 93 6.68 1.91 2.95
N LYS A 94 6.65 0.84 3.76
CA LYS A 94 7.57 0.68 4.90
C LYS A 94 9.04 0.58 4.49
N SER A 95 9.37 0.03 3.31
CA SER A 95 10.76 0.03 2.82
C SER A 95 11.15 1.37 2.18
N GLN A 96 10.21 2.06 1.52
CA GLN A 96 10.48 3.32 0.82
C GLN A 96 10.67 4.52 1.77
N ILE A 97 9.90 4.59 2.86
CA ILE A 97 9.98 5.72 3.81
C ILE A 97 11.41 5.94 4.35
N PRO A 98 12.16 4.91 4.82
CA PRO A 98 13.52 5.12 5.28
C PRO A 98 14.48 5.51 4.14
N GLU A 99 14.29 5.00 2.93
CA GLU A 99 15.09 5.39 1.75
C GLU A 99 14.93 6.88 1.44
N ILE A 100 13.69 7.39 1.44
CA ILE A 100 13.41 8.82 1.23
C ILE A 100 14.03 9.67 2.35
N LYS A 101 13.96 9.21 3.61
CA LYS A 101 14.59 9.91 4.75
C LYS A 101 16.11 9.99 4.63
N GLN A 102 16.76 8.88 4.26
CA GLN A 102 18.22 8.88 4.03
C GLN A 102 18.60 9.83 2.90
N THR A 103 17.80 9.87 1.83
CA THR A 103 18.04 10.80 0.71
C THR A 103 17.95 12.26 1.16
N LEU A 104 16.97 12.60 2.00
CA LEU A 104 16.85 13.93 2.59
C LEU A 104 18.03 14.29 3.50
N GLU A 105 18.55 13.34 4.28
CA GLU A 105 19.74 13.56 5.11
C GLU A 105 20.98 13.83 4.26
N ILE A 106 21.15 13.10 3.14
CA ILE A 106 22.23 13.32 2.18
C ILE A 106 22.12 14.72 1.57
N LEU A 107 20.93 15.14 1.13
CA LEU A 107 20.73 16.49 0.57
C LEU A 107 21.04 17.59 1.59
N LYS A 108 20.60 17.43 2.85
CA LYS A 108 20.95 18.37 3.94
C LYS A 108 22.46 18.41 4.20
N HIS A 109 23.15 17.29 4.09
CA HIS A 109 24.61 17.25 4.20
C HIS A 109 25.29 17.98 3.03
N MET A 110 24.80 17.78 1.81
CA MET A 110 25.29 18.50 0.62
C MET A 110 25.04 19.99 0.71
N GLN A 111 23.87 20.42 1.20
CA GLN A 111 23.52 21.83 1.41
C GLN A 111 24.45 22.51 2.42
N LYS A 112 24.73 21.88 3.57
CA LYS A 112 25.69 22.40 4.56
C LYS A 112 27.10 22.53 4.00
N LYS A 113 27.52 21.56 3.18
CA LYS A 113 28.83 21.58 2.53
C LYS A 113 28.91 22.52 1.33
N LYS A 114 27.79 23.06 0.85
CA LYS A 114 27.80 24.15 -0.13
C LYS A 114 28.21 25.47 0.51
N GLU A 115 27.86 25.68 1.79
CA GLU A 115 28.25 26.89 2.54
C GLU A 115 29.73 26.89 2.93
N SER A 116 30.34 25.72 3.09
CA SER A 116 31.78 25.54 3.28
C SER A 116 32.45 25.40 1.90
N THR A 117 33.48 26.20 1.60
CA THR A 117 34.21 26.15 0.32
C THR A 117 35.09 24.89 0.19
N ASP A 118 34.98 23.93 1.10
CA ASP A 118 35.86 22.77 1.18
C ASP A 118 35.47 21.68 0.16
N LEU A 119 36.48 21.15 -0.53
CA LEU A 119 36.31 20.02 -1.44
C LEU A 119 35.81 18.79 -0.68
N MET A 120 34.72 18.19 -1.17
CA MET A 120 34.11 17.03 -0.52
C MET A 120 34.77 15.74 -1.00
N GLU A 121 35.60 15.11 -0.17
CA GLU A 121 36.05 13.74 -0.45
C GLU A 121 34.91 12.75 -0.21
N THR A 122 34.45 12.07 -1.26
CA THR A 122 33.43 11.03 -1.18
C THR A 122 33.90 9.76 -1.88
N ARG A 123 33.24 8.64 -1.55
CA ARG A 123 33.45 7.35 -2.21
C ARG A 123 32.25 7.05 -3.10
N PHE A 124 32.43 7.17 -4.40
CA PHE A 124 31.38 6.83 -5.37
C PHE A 124 31.28 5.33 -5.54
N LEU A 125 30.06 4.81 -5.55
CA LEU A 125 29.77 3.43 -5.87
C LEU A 125 29.80 3.27 -7.40
N LEU A 126 30.67 2.39 -7.91
CA LEU A 126 30.74 2.05 -9.34
C LEU A 126 29.97 0.77 -9.65
N ALA A 127 30.13 -0.22 -8.77
CA ALA A 127 29.46 -1.50 -8.78
C ALA A 127 29.27 -2.00 -7.34
N ASP A 128 28.57 -3.12 -7.16
CA ASP A 128 28.38 -3.72 -5.84
C ASP A 128 29.74 -4.06 -5.22
N ASN A 129 30.04 -3.44 -4.08
CA ASN A 129 31.31 -3.52 -3.35
C ASN A 129 32.53 -2.84 -4.03
N VAL A 130 32.35 -2.11 -5.13
CA VAL A 130 33.44 -1.37 -5.79
C VAL A 130 33.22 0.13 -5.62
N TYR A 131 34.14 0.76 -4.87
CA TYR A 131 34.09 2.18 -4.55
C TYR A 131 35.31 2.93 -5.11
N CYS A 132 35.08 4.10 -5.70
CA CYS A 132 36.13 5.00 -6.17
C CYS A 132 36.20 6.25 -5.27
N LYS A 133 37.41 6.60 -4.81
CA LYS A 133 37.63 7.85 -4.07
C LYS A 133 37.64 9.01 -5.07
N ALA A 134 36.80 10.01 -4.86
CA ALA A 134 36.78 11.22 -5.67
C ALA A 134 36.60 12.46 -4.81
N SER A 135 37.10 13.58 -5.31
CA SER A 135 36.91 14.90 -4.73
C SER A 135 35.83 15.63 -5.51
N VAL A 136 34.72 15.95 -4.85
CA VAL A 136 33.55 16.59 -5.47
C VAL A 136 33.54 18.07 -5.10
N PRO A 137 33.53 18.99 -6.08
CA PRO A 137 33.33 20.40 -5.81
C PRO A 137 31.89 20.66 -5.32
N PRO A 138 31.68 21.70 -4.50
CA PRO A 138 30.33 22.08 -4.08
C PRO A 138 29.46 22.30 -5.31
N THR A 139 28.36 21.55 -5.41
CA THR A 139 27.46 21.53 -6.57
C THR A 139 26.07 21.98 -6.13
N ASP A 140 25.39 22.75 -6.97
CA ASP A 140 24.07 23.32 -6.68
C ASP A 140 22.89 22.45 -7.12
N LYS A 141 23.19 21.45 -7.96
CA LYS A 141 22.21 20.65 -8.70
C LYS A 141 22.39 19.19 -8.38
N VAL A 142 21.27 18.47 -8.34
CA VAL A 142 21.17 17.04 -8.07
C VAL A 142 20.27 16.37 -9.11
N CYS A 143 20.64 15.17 -9.54
CA CYS A 143 19.83 14.39 -10.47
C CYS A 143 18.96 13.39 -9.71
N LEU A 144 17.64 13.49 -9.83
CA LEU A 144 16.70 12.54 -9.26
C LEU A 144 16.13 11.63 -10.34
N TRP A 145 16.01 10.35 -10.00
CA TRP A 145 15.27 9.39 -10.80
C TRP A 145 13.80 9.44 -10.42
N LEU A 146 12.92 9.72 -11.39
CA LEU A 146 11.47 9.79 -11.20
C LEU A 146 10.77 8.48 -11.60
N GLY A 147 11.56 7.49 -12.03
CA GLY A 147 11.06 6.24 -12.61
C GLY A 147 10.77 6.36 -14.11
N ALA A 148 10.25 5.29 -14.69
CA ALA A 148 9.94 5.20 -16.13
C ALA A 148 11.13 5.52 -17.07
N ASN A 149 12.35 5.26 -16.63
CA ASN A 149 13.59 5.62 -17.33
C ASN A 149 13.82 7.13 -17.49
N VAL A 150 13.26 7.95 -16.59
CA VAL A 150 13.38 9.40 -16.61
C VAL A 150 14.20 9.89 -15.40
N MET A 151 15.26 10.64 -15.71
CA MET A 151 16.05 11.42 -14.76
C MET A 151 15.80 12.89 -15.01
N LEU A 152 15.61 13.67 -13.95
CA LEU A 152 15.57 15.13 -14.04
C LEU A 152 16.57 15.75 -13.06
N GLU A 153 17.16 16.84 -13.49
CA GLU A 153 18.03 17.69 -12.68
C GLU A 153 17.17 18.69 -11.92
N TYR A 154 17.44 18.83 -10.63
CA TYR A 154 16.78 19.73 -9.71
C TYR A 154 17.83 20.52 -8.91
N ASP A 155 17.48 21.73 -8.51
CA ASP A 155 18.26 22.44 -7.49
C ASP A 155 18.07 21.76 -6.13
N ILE A 156 19.05 21.88 -5.23
CA ILE A 156 19.01 21.22 -3.91
C ILE A 156 17.73 21.56 -3.13
N ASP A 157 17.30 22.82 -3.17
CA ASP A 157 16.12 23.30 -2.45
C ASP A 157 14.81 22.72 -3.04
N GLU A 158 14.72 22.63 -4.38
CA GLU A 158 13.58 22.02 -5.07
C GLU A 158 13.51 20.51 -4.81
N ALA A 159 14.66 19.83 -4.85
CA ALA A 159 14.76 18.41 -4.55
C ALA A 159 14.33 18.11 -3.11
N GLN A 160 14.74 18.95 -2.14
CA GLN A 160 14.31 18.81 -0.76
C GLN A 160 12.80 18.98 -0.61
N ALA A 161 12.22 20.02 -1.20
CA ALA A 161 10.78 20.26 -1.16
C ALA A 161 9.99 19.11 -1.80
N LEU A 162 10.49 18.56 -2.91
CA LEU A 162 9.89 17.41 -3.60
C LEU A 162 9.92 16.16 -2.72
N LEU A 163 11.07 15.84 -2.11
CA LEU A 163 11.21 14.67 -1.25
C LEU A 163 10.44 14.80 0.07
N GLU A 164 10.34 15.99 0.66
CA GLU A 164 9.49 16.24 1.83
C GLU A 164 8.00 16.05 1.49
N LYS A 165 7.56 16.54 0.33
CA LYS A 165 6.20 16.31 -0.16
C LYS A 165 5.93 14.81 -0.38
N ASN A 166 6.88 14.09 -0.97
CA ASN A 166 6.77 12.65 -1.18
C ASN A 166 6.74 11.87 0.14
N LEU A 167 7.57 12.25 1.12
CA LEU A 167 7.58 11.66 2.45
C LEU A 167 6.23 11.86 3.14
N SER A 168 5.69 13.08 3.11
CA SER A 168 4.40 13.38 3.73
C SER A 168 3.25 12.57 3.09
N THR A 169 3.28 12.43 1.76
CA THR A 169 2.31 11.62 1.00
C THR A 169 2.44 10.15 1.36
N ALA A 170 3.67 9.61 1.37
CA ALA A 170 3.92 8.21 1.69
C ALA A 170 3.52 7.88 3.13
N THR A 171 3.75 8.79 4.08
CA THR A 171 3.38 8.62 5.50
C THR A 171 1.86 8.64 5.67
N LYS A 172 1.15 9.59 5.06
CA LYS A 172 -0.32 9.63 5.08
C LYS A 172 -0.92 8.38 4.44
N ASN A 173 -0.36 7.93 3.32
CA ASN A 173 -0.80 6.69 2.66
C ASN A 173 -0.56 5.47 3.56
N LEU A 174 0.54 5.43 4.31
CA LEU A 174 0.79 4.37 5.27
C LEU A 174 -0.30 4.36 6.36
N GLU A 175 -0.58 5.51 6.97
CA GLU A 175 -1.62 5.64 8.00
C GLU A 175 -3.00 5.20 7.49
N SER A 176 -3.43 5.69 6.32
CA SER A 176 -4.71 5.27 5.73
C SER A 176 -4.76 3.77 5.43
N LEU A 177 -3.66 3.16 4.99
CA LEU A 177 -3.60 1.72 4.77
C LEU A 177 -3.64 0.91 6.08
N GLU A 178 -3.11 1.46 7.17
CA GLU A 178 -3.22 0.83 8.49
C GLU A 178 -4.66 0.85 8.98
N GLU A 179 -5.36 1.97 8.83
CA GLU A 179 -6.79 2.07 9.14
C GLU A 179 -7.64 1.11 8.29
N ASP A 180 -7.37 1.01 6.98
CA ASP A 180 -8.07 0.08 6.09
C ASP A 180 -7.83 -1.39 6.48
N LEU A 181 -6.61 -1.74 6.89
CA LEU A 181 -6.28 -3.09 7.36
C LEU A 181 -6.98 -3.44 8.67
N ASP A 182 -7.03 -2.50 9.61
CA ASP A 182 -7.76 -2.69 10.86
C ASP A 182 -9.27 -2.81 10.61
N PHE A 183 -9.82 -2.02 9.69
CA PHE A 183 -11.20 -2.19 9.24
C PHE A 183 -11.46 -3.59 8.67
N LEU A 184 -10.58 -4.11 7.81
CA LEU A 184 -10.72 -5.46 7.25
C LEU A 184 -10.67 -6.55 8.33
N ARG A 185 -9.83 -6.39 9.37
CA ARG A 185 -9.78 -7.31 10.53
C ARG A 185 -11.12 -7.37 11.27
N ASP A 186 -11.74 -6.22 11.49
CA ASP A 186 -13.07 -6.15 12.10
C ASP A 186 -14.14 -6.79 11.20
N GLN A 187 -14.04 -6.60 9.88
CA GLN A 187 -14.95 -7.25 8.94
C GLN A 187 -14.81 -8.77 8.92
N PHE A 188 -13.58 -9.32 8.98
CA PHE A 188 -13.38 -10.77 9.09
C PHE A 188 -14.11 -11.34 10.30
N THR A 189 -13.84 -10.79 11.48
CA THR A 189 -14.47 -11.24 12.72
C THR A 189 -15.99 -11.15 12.64
N THR A 190 -16.52 -10.08 12.05
CA THR A 190 -17.95 -9.88 11.87
C THR A 190 -18.56 -10.93 10.93
N THR A 191 -17.93 -11.19 9.78
CA THR A 191 -18.38 -12.20 8.83
C THR A 191 -18.32 -13.59 9.44
N GLU A 192 -17.26 -13.93 10.18
CA GLU A 192 -17.12 -15.23 10.86
C GLU A 192 -18.21 -15.45 11.92
N VAL A 193 -18.46 -14.44 12.77
CA VAL A 193 -19.55 -14.51 13.75
C VAL A 193 -20.91 -14.64 13.07
N ASN A 194 -21.14 -13.93 11.96
CA ASN A 194 -22.38 -14.03 11.20
C ASN A 194 -22.55 -15.41 10.56
N MET A 195 -21.48 -16.00 10.00
CA MET A 195 -21.50 -17.38 9.48
C MET A 195 -21.87 -18.39 10.57
N ALA A 196 -21.24 -18.29 11.75
CA ALA A 196 -21.56 -19.16 12.90
C ALA A 196 -23.01 -19.00 13.37
N ARG A 197 -23.54 -17.77 13.37
CA ARG A 197 -24.93 -17.49 13.73
C ARG A 197 -25.93 -18.09 12.72
N VAL A 198 -25.66 -17.98 11.43
CA VAL A 198 -26.49 -18.58 10.37
C VAL A 198 -26.46 -20.11 10.48
N TYR A 199 -25.28 -20.69 10.73
CA TYR A 199 -25.15 -22.13 10.97
C TYR A 199 -25.97 -22.59 12.19
N ASN A 200 -25.85 -21.88 13.31
CA ASN A 200 -26.61 -22.17 14.53
C ASN A 200 -28.14 -22.03 14.32
N TRP A 201 -28.57 -21.05 13.52
CA TRP A 201 -29.97 -20.89 13.15
C TRP A 201 -30.46 -22.08 12.31
N ASP A 202 -29.68 -22.53 11.33
CA ASP A 202 -30.08 -23.65 10.47
C ASP A 202 -30.16 -24.98 11.24
N VAL A 203 -29.20 -25.25 12.14
CA VAL A 203 -29.25 -26.41 13.04
C VAL A 203 -30.49 -26.38 13.95
N LYS A 204 -30.82 -25.22 14.54
CA LYS A 204 -32.02 -25.07 15.37
C LYS A 204 -33.32 -25.30 14.60
N ARG A 205 -33.36 -24.92 13.31
CA ARG A 205 -34.51 -25.18 12.44
C ARG A 205 -34.64 -26.68 12.14
N ARG A 206 -33.55 -27.32 11.68
CA ARG A 206 -33.53 -28.77 11.41
C ARG A 206 -33.93 -29.61 12.63
N ASN A 207 -33.41 -29.28 13.82
CA ASN A 207 -33.77 -29.97 15.07
C ASN A 207 -35.23 -29.75 15.53
N LYS A 208 -35.91 -28.68 15.07
CA LYS A 208 -37.34 -28.48 15.32
C LYS A 208 -38.21 -29.23 14.32
N ASP A 209 -37.72 -29.35 13.09
CA ASP A 209 -38.39 -30.08 12.01
C ASP A 209 -38.24 -31.61 12.18
N ASP A 210 -37.18 -32.08 12.85
CA ASP A 210 -37.03 -33.46 13.31
C ASP A 210 -37.78 -33.67 14.66
N PRO A 211 -38.87 -34.47 14.72
CA PRO A 211 -39.52 -34.77 15.99
C PRO A 211 -38.56 -35.55 16.92
N PRO A 212 -38.72 -35.45 18.25
CA PRO A 212 -37.86 -36.18 19.18
C PRO A 212 -38.04 -37.69 18.94
N LYS A 213 -37.05 -38.31 18.28
CA LYS A 213 -36.88 -39.76 18.31
C LYS A 213 -36.45 -40.12 19.72
N ASN A 214 -37.39 -40.37 20.61
CA ASN A 214 -37.13 -41.16 21.80
C ASN A 214 -38.35 -41.99 22.19
N MET A 215 -38.10 -43.30 22.11
CA MET A 215 -38.40 -44.30 23.12
C MET A 215 -39.87 -44.66 23.35
N ALA A 216 -40.33 -45.64 22.57
CA ALA A 216 -41.15 -46.75 23.05
C ALA A 216 -40.86 -47.98 22.17
#